data_AF-A0A4R2KKB6-F1
#
_entry.id   AF-A0A4R2KKB6-F1
#
_cell.length_a   1.000
_cell.length_b   1.000
_cell.length_c   1.000
_cell.angle_alpha   90.00
_cell.angle_beta   90.00
_cell.angle_gamma   90.00
#
_symmetry.space_group_name_H-M   'P 1'
#
loop_
_entity.id
_entity.type
_entity.pdbx_description
1 polymer ?
#
loop_
_entity_poly.entity_id
_entity_poly.type
_entity_poly.pdbx_seq_one_letter_code
_entity_poly.pdbx_strand_id
1 'polypeptide(L)'
;MDTEKEQSTGTGEAAEIAPPLSAEDIASRILGFTRFCMGQASERLEQAALSRGWIDEEGRPTADGRALITALTSGECAYGVYRLPV
;
A
#
# COMPACT_ATOMS: atom_id res chain seq x y z
N MET A 1 -48.42 20.68 -1.27
CA MET A 1 -49.03 20.34 0.02
C MET A 1 -48.82 18.85 0.22
N ASP A 2 -47.57 18.39 0.43
CA ASP A 2 -46.79 18.50 1.69
C ASP A 2 -47.53 17.68 2.77
N THR A 3 -47.01 16.68 3.48
CA THR A 3 -45.69 16.15 3.87
C THR A 3 -46.02 14.78 4.51
N GLU A 4 -45.19 13.73 4.45
CA GLU A 4 -44.60 13.04 5.63
C GLU A 4 -43.95 11.74 5.08
N LYS A 5 -42.62 11.58 5.05
CA LYS A 5 -41.66 11.33 6.14
C LYS A 5 -41.60 9.84 6.52
N GLU A 6 -40.69 9.10 5.88
CA GLU A 6 -39.92 8.04 6.55
C GLU A 6 -38.48 8.04 6.02
N GLN A 7 -37.65 8.82 6.71
CA GLN A 7 -36.20 8.67 6.69
C GLN A 7 -35.85 7.42 7.51
N SER A 8 -35.65 6.29 6.83
CA SER A 8 -34.96 5.14 7.41
C SER A 8 -33.49 5.19 7.00
N THR A 9 -32.70 5.66 7.96
CA THR A 9 -31.47 5.04 8.45
C THR A 9 -30.56 4.38 7.42
N GLY A 10 -29.41 5.01 7.20
CA GLY A 10 -28.30 4.40 6.48
C GLY A 10 -27.13 5.36 6.34
N THR A 11 -26.69 5.98 7.44
CA THR A 11 -25.33 6.53 7.52
C THR A 11 -24.36 5.34 7.58
N GLY A 12 -24.25 4.63 6.46
CA GLY A 12 -23.08 3.86 6.15
C GLY A 12 -22.05 4.88 5.71
N GLU A 13 -21.20 5.26 6.65
CA GLU A 13 -19.90 5.87 6.39
C GLU A 13 -19.18 4.92 5.41
N ALA A 14 -19.41 5.14 4.11
CA ALA A 14 -18.69 4.47 3.06
C ALA A 14 -17.30 5.09 3.09
N ALA A 15 -16.46 4.52 3.96
CA ALA A 15 -15.02 4.57 3.82
C ALA A 15 -14.74 4.48 2.33
N GLU A 16 -14.19 5.54 1.74
CA GLU A 16 -13.75 5.56 0.35
C GLU A 16 -12.92 4.30 0.15
N ILE A 17 -13.53 3.28 -0.46
CA ILE A 17 -12.87 2.01 -0.72
C ILE A 17 -11.95 2.35 -1.89
N ALA A 18 -10.75 2.85 -1.57
CA ALA A 18 -9.72 3.04 -2.55
C ALA A 18 -9.65 1.75 -3.39
N PRO A 19 -9.69 1.85 -4.72
CA PRO A 19 -9.73 0.67 -5.57
C PRO A 19 -8.58 -0.27 -5.16
N PRO A 20 -8.82 -1.60 -5.15
CA PRO A 20 -7.79 -2.55 -4.80
C PRO A 20 -6.58 -2.30 -5.70
N LEU A 21 -5.41 -2.06 -5.09
CA LEU A 21 -4.19 -1.73 -5.81
C LEU A 21 -3.91 -2.81 -6.86
N SER A 22 -3.65 -2.40 -8.09
CA SER A 22 -3.28 -3.34 -9.14
C SER A 22 -1.94 -4.01 -8.82
N ALA A 23 -1.65 -5.16 -9.42
CA ALA A 23 -0.36 -5.82 -9.23
C ALA A 23 0.82 -4.90 -9.63
N GLU A 24 0.62 -4.06 -10.65
CA GLU A 24 1.60 -3.06 -11.11
C GLU A 24 1.82 -1.96 -10.05
N ASP A 25 0.73 -1.48 -9.42
CA ASP A 25 0.82 -0.48 -8.35
C ASP A 25 1.55 -1.04 -7.13
N ILE A 26 1.27 -2.30 -6.78
CA ILE A 26 1.94 -2.99 -5.68
C ILE A 26 3.43 -3.17 -5.99
N ALA A 27 3.78 -3.63 -7.20
CA ALA A 27 5.17 -3.75 -7.63
C ALA A 27 5.90 -2.39 -7.58
N SER A 28 5.28 -1.34 -8.12
CA SER A 28 5.82 0.03 -8.08
C SER A 28 6.09 0.50 -6.65
N ARG A 29 5.17 0.23 -5.71
CA ARG A 29 5.35 0.56 -4.29
C ARG A 29 6.45 -0.26 -3.63
N ILE A 30 6.59 -1.54 -3.97
CA ILE A 30 7.67 -2.41 -3.47
C ILE A 30 9.03 -1.87 -3.91
N LEU A 31 9.16 -1.51 -5.20
CA LEU A 31 10.39 -0.93 -5.73
C LEU A 31 10.70 0.43 -5.10
N GLY A 32 9.68 1.27 -4.90
CA GLY A 32 9.79 2.53 -4.16
C GLY A 32 10.28 2.34 -2.72
N PHE A 33 9.73 1.35 -2.00
CA PHE A 33 10.17 1.01 -0.66
C PHE A 33 11.60 0.45 -0.63
N THR A 34 11.93 -0.41 -1.61
CA THR A 34 13.28 -0.96 -1.76
C THR A 34 14.30 0.16 -1.99
N ARG A 35 13.96 1.14 -2.82
CA ARG A 35 14.77 2.35 -3.04
C ARG A 35 14.94 3.17 -1.77
N PHE A 36 13.88 3.33 -0.99
CA PHE A 36 13.98 4.00 0.32
C PHE A 36 14.95 3.28 1.26
N CYS A 37 14.90 1.96 1.35
CA CYS A 37 15.80 1.18 2.20
C CYS A 37 17.27 1.20 1.73
N MET A 38 17.52 1.25 0.42
CA MET A 38 18.87 1.13 -0.15
C MET A 38 19.56 2.47 -0.42
N GLY A 39 18.86 3.60 -0.24
CA GLY A 39 19.38 4.92 -0.55
C GLY A 39 19.61 5.14 -2.05
N GLN A 40 20.58 5.98 -2.42
CA GLN A 40 20.86 6.33 -3.83
C GLN A 40 21.60 5.23 -4.62
N ALA A 41 21.79 4.03 -4.07
CA ALA A 41 22.37 2.89 -4.77
C ALA A 41 21.34 2.30 -5.76
N SER A 42 21.24 2.94 -6.92
CA SER A 42 20.07 2.89 -7.81
C SER A 42 20.04 1.71 -8.80
N GLU A 43 21.06 0.86 -8.89
CA GLU A 43 21.19 0.01 -10.08
C GLU A 43 20.47 -1.34 -10.01
N ARG A 44 19.99 -1.77 -8.84
CA ARG A 44 19.46 -3.15 -8.66
C ARG A 44 18.27 -3.28 -7.72
N LEU A 45 17.29 -2.37 -7.84
CA LEU A 45 16.08 -2.39 -7.01
C LEU A 45 15.26 -3.67 -7.21
N GLU A 46 15.07 -4.09 -8.45
CA GLU A 46 14.36 -5.33 -8.77
C GLU A 46 15.07 -6.54 -8.20
N GLN A 47 16.40 -6.63 -8.35
CA GLN A 47 17.18 -7.73 -7.77
C GLN A 47 17.08 -7.77 -6.24
N ALA A 48 17.04 -6.60 -5.59
CA ALA A 48 16.91 -6.53 -4.13
C ALA A 48 15.52 -6.92 -3.66
N ALA A 49 14.46 -6.51 -4.38
CA ALA A 49 13.09 -6.94 -4.10
C ALA A 49 12.91 -8.44 -4.36
N LEU A 50 13.50 -8.98 -5.44
CA LEU A 50 13.53 -10.40 -5.77
C LEU A 50 14.27 -11.20 -4.70
N SER A 51 15.45 -10.74 -4.26
CA SER A 51 16.24 -11.39 -3.21
C SER A 51 15.52 -11.42 -1.86
N ARG A 52 14.58 -10.51 -1.65
CA ARG A 52 13.72 -10.45 -0.46
C ARG A 52 12.42 -11.22 -0.62
N GLY A 53 12.18 -11.82 -1.79
CA GLY A 53 10.95 -12.54 -2.10
C GLY A 53 9.72 -11.66 -2.21
N TRP A 54 9.86 -10.34 -2.40
CA TRP A 54 8.73 -9.41 -2.51
C TRP A 54 8.15 -9.38 -3.93
N ILE A 55 8.99 -9.63 -4.93
CA ILE A 55 8.59 -9.84 -6.31
C ILE A 55 9.12 -11.19 -6.80
N ASP A 56 8.48 -11.76 -7.80
CA ASP A 56 8.91 -12.98 -8.48
C ASP A 56 9.85 -12.66 -9.67
N GLU A 57 10.28 -13.70 -10.38
CA GLU A 57 11.17 -13.60 -11.54
C GLU A 57 10.51 -12.85 -12.72
N GLU A 58 9.18 -12.75 -12.75
CA GLU A 58 8.43 -11.94 -13.72
C GLU A 58 8.20 -10.50 -13.26
N GLY A 59 8.77 -10.11 -12.11
CA GLY A 59 8.63 -8.78 -11.53
C GLY A 59 7.26 -8.51 -10.89
N ARG A 60 6.44 -9.56 -10.71
CA ARG A 60 5.11 -9.44 -10.10
C ARG A 60 5.20 -9.59 -8.60
N PRO A 61 4.31 -8.93 -7.83
CA PRO A 61 4.34 -9.01 -6.39
C PRO A 61 3.89 -10.39 -5.91
N THR A 62 4.71 -10.99 -5.05
CA THR A 62 4.41 -12.24 -4.36
C THR A 62 3.38 -12.03 -3.26
N ALA A 63 2.99 -13.10 -2.56
CA ALA A 63 2.16 -12.98 -1.35
C ALA A 63 2.83 -12.09 -0.28
N ASP A 64 4.14 -12.23 -0.09
CA ASP A 64 4.92 -11.45 0.88
C ASP A 64 5.01 -9.98 0.46
N GLY A 65 5.22 -9.69 -0.84
CA GLY A 65 5.20 -8.33 -1.35
C GLY A 65 3.85 -7.63 -1.17
N ARG A 66 2.75 -8.36 -1.37
CA ARG A 66 1.39 -7.85 -1.12
C ARG A 66 1.15 -7.60 0.36
N ALA A 67 1.60 -8.51 1.22
CA ALA A 67 1.51 -8.35 2.68
C ALA A 67 2.31 -7.12 3.14
N LEU A 68 3.51 -6.91 2.60
CA LEU A 68 4.32 -5.71 2.84
C LEU A 68 3.56 -4.43 2.48
N ILE A 69 3.06 -4.32 1.26
CA ILE A 69 2.33 -3.11 0.83
C ILE A 69 1.05 -2.92 1.65
N THR A 70 0.38 -4.00 2.01
CA THR A 70 -0.78 -3.93 2.91
C THR A 70 -0.36 -3.37 4.26
N ALA A 71 0.71 -3.87 4.88
CA ALA A 71 1.21 -3.39 6.17
C ALA A 71 1.70 -1.92 6.13
N LEU A 72 2.26 -1.47 5.00
CA LEU A 72 2.65 -0.07 4.78
C LEU A 72 1.43 0.84 4.59
N THR A 73 0.37 0.33 3.97
CA THR A 73 -0.84 1.12 3.64
C THR A 73 -1.88 1.10 4.76
N SER A 74 -1.91 0.06 5.61
CA SER A 74 -2.91 -0.16 6.64
C SER A 74 -2.76 0.71 7.90
N GLY A 75 -1.93 1.76 7.86
CA GLY A 75 -1.90 2.77 8.92
C GLY A 75 -1.22 2.35 10.24
N GLU A 76 -1.06 1.06 10.52
CA GLU A 76 -0.33 0.56 11.71
C GLU A 76 1.16 0.99 11.72
N CYS A 77 1.75 1.24 10.54
CA CYS A 77 3.08 1.84 10.42
C CYS A 77 3.07 3.37 10.27
N ALA A 78 1.93 4.00 9.98
CA ALA A 78 1.87 5.40 9.51
C ALA A 78 2.11 6.44 10.60
N TYR A 79 1.92 6.09 11.89
CA TYR A 79 2.07 7.06 12.99
C TYR A 79 3.39 6.92 13.79
N GLY A 80 4.14 5.83 13.63
CA GLY A 80 5.33 5.56 14.46
C GLY A 80 6.69 5.93 13.82
N VAL A 81 6.79 5.95 12.48
CA VAL A 81 8.10 5.91 11.79
C VAL A 81 8.49 7.23 11.12
N TYR A 82 7.61 8.25 11.12
CA TYR A 82 7.94 9.60 10.64
C TYR A 82 8.46 10.56 11.73
N ARG A 83 8.99 10.04 12.85
CA ARG A 83 9.93 10.81 13.69
C ARG A 83 11.36 10.39 13.36
N LEU A 84 11.94 11.00 12.33
CA LEU A 84 13.39 11.19 12.30
C LEU A 84 13.75 12.09 13.50
N PRO A 85 14.72 11.72 14.35
CA PRO A 85 15.40 12.72 15.16
C PRO A 85 16.33 13.54 14.25
N VAL A 86 16.07 14.84 14.17
CA VAL A 86 17.12 15.86 14.04
C VAL A 86 17.00 16.81 15.23
#